data_AF-A0A7W8YN59-F1
#
_entry.id   AF-A0A7W8YN59-F1
#
_cell.length_a   1.000
_cell.length_b   1.000
_cell.length_c   1.000
_cell.angle_alpha   90.00
_cell.angle_beta   90.00
_cell.angle_gamma   90.00
#
_symmetry.space_group_name_H-M   'P 1'
#
loop_
_entity.id
_entity.type
_entity.pdbx_description
1 polymer ?
#
loop_
_entity_poly.entity_id
_entity_poly.type
_entity_poly.pdbx_seq_one_letter_code
_entity_poly.pdbx_strand_id
1 'polypeptide(L)'
;MKSKDPVVQHCWDWVRWCETRHFYIKSVSHGVLGAVASGGGSGREPNARNDPDMQYFNMAVHTLRDVAKYQREWLAFECFYLKPHQVVKRTADQLGVGLRTYYDLVRRFGHRAFKLYPSLKRAHQDMQASTAKHVALAIADED
;
A
#
# COMPACT_ATOMS: atom_id res chain seq x y z
N MET A 1 17.22 8.22 2.51
CA MET A 1 17.38 8.03 3.97
C MET A 1 17.17 6.55 4.27
N LYS A 2 18.22 5.78 4.60
CA LYS A 2 18.05 4.38 5.01
C LYS A 2 17.63 4.38 6.49
N SER A 3 16.38 4.02 6.77
CA SER A 3 15.91 3.89 8.16
C SER A 3 16.58 2.68 8.81
N LYS A 4 16.93 2.78 10.11
CA LYS A 4 17.42 1.62 10.87
C LYS A 4 16.30 0.64 11.22
N ASP A 5 15.04 1.07 11.15
CA ASP A 5 13.88 0.22 11.41
C ASP A 5 13.45 -0.49 10.11
N PRO A 6 13.49 -1.84 10.06
CA PRO A 6 13.10 -2.60 8.86
C PRO A 6 11.65 -2.36 8.45
N VAL A 7 10.75 -2.08 9.39
CA VAL A 7 9.33 -1.81 9.09
C VAL A 7 9.18 -0.48 8.37
N VAL A 8 9.92 0.54 8.81
CA VAL A 8 9.91 1.85 8.15
C VAL A 8 10.48 1.73 6.74
N GLN A 9 11.57 0.96 6.55
CA GLN A 9 12.10 0.72 5.22
C GLN A 9 11.09 0.01 4.32
N HIS A 10 10.40 -1.02 4.85
CA HIS A 10 9.35 -1.74 4.11
C HIS A 10 8.17 -0.84 3.74
N CYS A 11 7.76 0.09 4.61
CA CYS A 11 6.73 1.09 4.28
C CYS A 11 7.17 2.01 3.14
N TRP A 12 8.43 2.46 3.13
CA TRP A 12 8.98 3.25 2.01
C TRP A 12 9.07 2.45 0.71
N ASP A 13 9.44 1.17 0.79
CA ASP A 13 9.46 0.28 -0.36
C ASP A 13 8.04 0.08 -0.92
N TRP A 14 7.03 -0.04 -0.05
CA TRP A 14 5.61 -0.06 -0.43
C TRP A 14 5.16 1.25 -1.09
N VAL A 15 5.53 2.43 -0.58
CA VAL A 15 5.20 3.72 -1.22
C VAL A 15 5.75 3.75 -2.65
N ARG A 16 7.02 3.41 -2.83
CA ARG A 16 7.65 3.36 -4.16
C ARG A 16 6.96 2.35 -5.08
N TRP A 17 6.57 1.20 -4.53
CA TRP A 17 5.82 0.16 -5.25
C TRP A 17 4.44 0.66 -5.70
N CYS A 18 3.76 1.46 -4.89
CA CYS A 18 2.50 2.14 -5.24
C CYS A 18 2.70 3.20 -6.33
N GLU A 19 3.72 4.05 -6.20
CA GLU A 19 4.07 5.06 -7.22
C GLU A 19 4.38 4.42 -8.57
N THR A 20 5.13 3.32 -8.56
CA THR A 20 5.48 2.56 -9.77
C THR A 20 4.24 1.99 -10.46
N ARG A 21 3.26 1.48 -9.69
CA ARG A 21 1.98 1.04 -10.26
C ARG A 21 1.16 2.19 -10.80
N HIS A 22 1.10 3.32 -10.08
CA HIS A 22 0.45 4.52 -10.58
C HIS A 22 1.06 4.96 -11.91
N PHE A 23 2.38 4.83 -12.05
CA PHE A 23 3.10 5.16 -13.28
C PHE A 23 2.72 4.24 -14.46
N TYR A 24 2.58 2.93 -14.23
CA TYR A 24 2.24 1.97 -15.30
C TYR A 24 0.73 1.81 -15.55
N ILE A 25 -0.13 2.23 -14.63
CA ILE A 25 -1.57 2.32 -14.86
C ILE A 25 -1.82 3.59 -15.68
N LYS A 26 -2.13 3.46 -16.97
CA LYS A 26 -2.63 4.59 -17.77
C LYS A 26 -3.79 5.23 -17.00
N SER A 27 -3.68 6.50 -16.65
CA SER A 27 -4.84 7.22 -16.13
C SER A 27 -5.93 7.12 -17.20
N VAL A 28 -7.10 6.61 -16.81
CA VAL A 28 -8.25 6.53 -17.73
C VAL A 28 -8.75 7.96 -17.87
N SER A 29 -8.06 8.76 -18.67
CA SER A 29 -8.42 10.15 -18.88
C SER A 29 -9.72 10.17 -19.68
N HIS A 30 -10.84 10.46 -19.03
CA HIS A 30 -12.13 10.65 -19.69
C HIS A 30 -12.14 11.99 -20.46
N GLY A 31 -11.37 12.08 -21.55
CA GLY A 31 -11.41 13.21 -22.49
C GLY A 31 -10.05 13.61 -23.08
N VAL A 32 -10.10 14.33 -24.21
CA VAL A 32 -8.93 14.83 -24.96
C VAL A 32 -8.04 15.75 -24.11
N LEU A 33 -8.65 16.60 -23.27
CA LEU A 33 -7.90 17.43 -22.31
C LEU A 33 -7.20 16.61 -21.23
N GLY A 34 -7.81 15.51 -20.80
CA GLY A 34 -7.20 14.61 -19.83
C GLY A 34 -6.01 13.83 -20.40
N ALA A 35 -6.00 13.56 -21.72
CA ALA A 35 -4.88 12.94 -22.42
C ALA A 35 -3.69 13.90 -22.62
N VAL A 36 -3.97 15.21 -22.75
CA VAL A 36 -2.94 16.26 -22.81
C VAL A 36 -2.41 16.59 -21.41
N ALA A 37 -3.26 16.56 -20.38
CA ALA A 37 -2.86 16.79 -18.99
C ALA A 37 -2.09 15.60 -18.37
N SER A 38 -2.36 14.36 -18.79
CA SER A 38 -1.57 13.19 -18.39
C SER A 38 -0.20 13.11 -19.09
N GLY A 39 0.07 14.00 -20.05
CA GLY A 39 1.40 14.23 -20.63
C GLY A 39 2.35 15.07 -19.77
N GLY A 40 1.92 15.49 -18.56
CA GLY A 40 2.72 16.26 -17.62
C GLY A 40 3.81 15.44 -16.92
N GLY A 41 4.81 15.01 -17.69
CA GLY A 41 6.08 14.51 -17.20
C GLY A 41 5.97 13.23 -16.39
N SER A 42 5.94 12.08 -17.08
CA SER A 42 6.52 10.89 -16.50
C SER A 42 7.98 11.23 -16.17
N GLY A 43 8.23 11.61 -14.92
CA GLY A 43 9.59 11.74 -14.41
C GLY A 43 10.35 10.44 -14.63
N ARG A 44 11.64 10.43 -14.27
CA ARG A 44 12.48 9.22 -14.36
C ARG A 44 11.71 7.99 -13.88
N GLU A 45 11.67 6.96 -14.74
CA GLU A 45 10.99 5.69 -14.46
C GLU A 45 11.27 5.23 -13.02
N PRO A 46 10.24 4.99 -12.20
CA PRO A 46 10.43 4.55 -10.84
C PRO A 46 11.20 3.22 -10.81
N ASN A 47 12.47 3.27 -10.38
CA ASN A 47 13.27 2.07 -10.14
C ASN A 47 12.89 1.47 -8.76
N ALA A 48 11.62 1.11 -8.59
CA ALA A 48 11.20 0.34 -7.44
C ALA A 48 11.51 -1.14 -7.69
N ARG A 49 12.09 -1.80 -6.69
CA ARG A 49 12.24 -3.25 -6.72
C ARG A 49 10.85 -3.87 -6.87
N ASN A 50 10.62 -4.63 -7.93
CA ASN A 50 9.37 -5.37 -8.11
C ASN A 50 9.35 -6.55 -7.13
N ASP A 51 8.94 -6.27 -5.90
CA ASP A 51 8.74 -7.28 -4.87
C ASP A 51 7.30 -7.82 -4.97
N PRO A 52 7.12 -9.11 -5.29
CA PRO A 52 5.80 -9.72 -5.40
C PRO A 52 5.05 -9.75 -4.06
N ASP A 53 5.74 -9.65 -2.91
CA ASP A 53 5.10 -9.70 -1.60
C ASP A 53 4.42 -8.39 -1.20
N MET A 54 4.77 -7.29 -1.85
CA MET A 54 4.20 -5.96 -1.59
C MET A 54 2.70 -5.89 -1.90
N GLN A 55 2.19 -6.76 -2.79
CA GLN A 55 0.74 -6.83 -3.02
C GLN A 55 -0.01 -7.26 -1.75
N TYR A 56 0.56 -8.20 -0.98
CA TYR A 56 -0.05 -8.66 0.27
C TYR A 56 0.10 -7.61 1.37
N PHE A 57 1.20 -6.85 1.37
CA PHE A 57 1.34 -5.70 2.27
C PHE A 57 0.31 -4.62 1.93
N ASN A 58 0.09 -4.34 0.64
CA ASN A 58 -0.96 -3.42 0.20
C ASN A 58 -2.36 -3.90 0.64
N MET A 59 -2.66 -5.20 0.50
CA MET A 59 -3.89 -5.79 1.04
C MET A 59 -3.99 -5.55 2.54
N ALA A 60 -2.93 -5.81 3.32
CA ALA A 60 -2.91 -5.58 4.76
C ALA A 60 -3.20 -4.12 5.13
N VAL A 61 -2.62 -3.17 4.40
CA VAL A 61 -2.87 -1.73 4.57
C VAL A 61 -4.34 -1.40 4.35
N HIS A 62 -4.94 -1.88 3.26
CA HIS A 62 -6.36 -1.65 2.98
C HIS A 62 -7.29 -2.35 3.99
N THR A 63 -6.98 -3.59 4.39
CA THR A 63 -7.74 -4.30 5.43
C THR A 63 -7.73 -3.52 6.75
N LEU A 64 -6.57 -2.99 7.17
CA LEU A 64 -6.48 -2.22 8.41
C LEU A 64 -7.16 -0.85 8.30
N ARG A 65 -7.13 -0.23 7.12
CA ARG A 65 -7.84 1.02 6.85
C ARG A 65 -9.35 0.88 7.05
N ASP A 66 -9.94 -0.23 6.64
CA ASP A 66 -11.39 -0.44 6.72
C ASP A 66 -11.88 -0.74 8.15
N VAL A 67 -10.96 -1.03 9.07
CA VAL A 67 -11.28 -1.24 10.49
C VAL A 67 -11.33 0.08 11.22
N ALA A 68 -12.53 0.50 11.65
CA ALA A 68 -12.76 1.79 12.35
C ALA A 68 -11.81 2.05 13.54
N LYS A 69 -11.40 1.00 14.26
CA LYS A 69 -10.44 1.08 15.37
C LYS A 69 -9.10 1.70 14.97
N TYR A 70 -8.66 1.51 13.73
CA TYR A 70 -7.36 1.97 13.23
C TYR A 70 -7.45 3.25 12.40
N GLN A 71 -8.63 3.87 12.29
CA GLN A 71 -8.85 5.04 11.42
C GLN A 71 -7.90 6.20 11.74
N ARG A 72 -7.65 6.48 13.03
CA ARG A 72 -6.73 7.55 13.43
C ARG A 72 -5.27 7.23 13.10
N GLU A 73 -4.87 5.97 13.27
CA GLU A 73 -3.53 5.48 12.90
C GLU A 73 -3.35 5.55 11.37
N TRP A 74 -4.39 5.18 10.60
CA TRP A 74 -4.43 5.28 9.15
C TRP A 74 -4.28 6.71 8.65
N LEU A 75 -5.03 7.69 9.20
CA LEU A 75 -4.94 9.08 8.76
C LEU A 75 -3.52 9.65 8.92
N ALA A 76 -2.87 9.36 10.05
CA ALA A 76 -1.48 9.76 10.26
C ALA A 76 -0.54 9.06 9.26
N PHE A 77 -0.73 7.76 9.04
CA PHE A 77 0.07 6.96 8.11
C PHE A 77 -0.07 7.45 6.66
N GLU A 78 -1.30 7.65 6.18
CA GLU A 78 -1.61 8.17 4.84
C GLU A 78 -0.96 9.54 4.64
N CYS A 79 -1.11 10.45 5.59
CA CYS A 79 -0.54 11.79 5.44
C CYS A 79 0.99 11.76 5.44
N PHE A 80 1.60 10.90 6.26
CA PHE A 80 3.06 10.79 6.33
C PHE A 80 3.68 10.19 5.07
N TYR A 81 3.10 9.12 4.52
CA TYR A 81 3.70 8.35 3.42
C TYR A 81 3.16 8.71 2.04
N LEU A 82 1.87 9.04 1.92
CA LEU A 82 1.20 9.25 0.62
C LEU A 82 0.99 10.74 0.28
N LYS A 83 1.13 11.64 1.25
CA LYS A 83 0.96 13.10 1.05
C LYS A 83 2.23 13.87 1.41
N PRO A 84 3.34 13.69 0.67
CA PRO A 84 4.67 14.23 1.05
C PRO A 84 4.74 15.76 1.12
N HIS A 85 3.80 16.48 0.51
CA HIS A 85 3.74 17.94 0.55
C HIS A 85 3.09 18.50 1.84
N GLN A 86 2.48 17.65 2.67
CA GLN A 86 1.85 18.10 3.91
C GLN A 86 2.87 18.23 5.05
N VAL A 87 2.85 19.37 5.73
CA VAL A 87 3.69 19.60 6.91
C VAL A 87 3.20 18.73 8.05
N VAL A 88 4.06 17.87 8.58
CA VAL A 88 3.76 16.94 9.69
C VAL A 88 3.12 17.65 10.89
N LYS A 89 3.61 18.85 11.25
CA LYS A 89 3.04 19.65 12.34
C LYS A 89 1.57 19.96 12.13
N ARG A 90 1.21 20.49 10.95
CA ARG A 90 -0.17 20.83 10.60
C ARG A 90 -1.09 19.61 10.66
N THR A 91 -0.59 18.46 10.23
CA THR A 91 -1.35 17.20 10.25
C THR A 91 -1.57 16.72 11.69
N ALA A 92 -0.54 16.81 12.53
CA ALA A 92 -0.65 16.49 13.96
C ALA A 92 -1.68 17.39 14.67
N ASP A 93 -1.66 18.69 14.37
CA ASP A 93 -2.62 19.67 14.88
C ASP A 93 -4.06 19.34 14.42
N GLN A 94 -4.25 18.99 13.14
CA GLN A 94 -5.55 18.56 12.60
C GLN A 94 -6.07 17.28 13.26
N LEU A 95 -5.18 16.38 13.68
CA LEU A 95 -5.53 15.17 14.42
C LEU A 95 -5.67 15.40 15.93
N GLY A 96 -5.41 16.62 16.42
CA GLY A 96 -5.44 16.96 17.85
C GLY A 96 -4.43 16.16 18.67
N VAL A 97 -3.23 15.90 18.13
CA VAL A 97 -2.17 15.14 18.83
C VAL A 97 -0.85 15.91 18.84
N GLY A 98 -0.02 15.64 19.86
CA GLY A 98 1.37 16.07 19.83
C GLY A 98 2.20 15.31 18.78
N LEU A 99 3.32 15.90 18.36
CA LEU A 99 4.20 15.35 17.33
C LEU A 99 4.71 13.95 17.64
N ARG A 100 5.09 13.69 18.89
CA ARG A 100 5.54 12.36 19.31
C ARG A 100 4.44 11.31 19.08
N THR A 101 3.22 11.61 19.52
CA THR A 101 2.06 10.75 19.33
C THR A 101 1.76 10.55 17.84
N TYR A 102 1.90 11.59 17.02
CA TYR A 102 1.76 11.46 15.57
C TYR A 102 2.71 10.40 14.98
N TYR A 103 4.02 10.49 15.28
CA TYR A 103 4.98 9.48 14.81
C TYR A 103 4.72 8.10 15.39
N ASP A 104 4.25 8.01 16.64
CA ASP A 104 3.85 6.74 17.24
C ASP A 104 2.65 6.12 16.52
N LEU A 105 1.67 6.92 16.08
CA LEU A 105 0.52 6.45 15.29
C LEU A 105 0.97 5.90 13.93
N VAL A 106 1.80 6.66 13.21
CA VAL A 106 2.39 6.23 11.92
C VAL A 106 3.13 4.89 12.10
N ARG A 107 3.99 4.82 13.12
CA ARG A 107 4.78 3.62 13.41
C ARG A 107 3.88 2.43 13.74
N ARG A 108 2.90 2.60 14.64
CA ARG A 108 1.97 1.54 15.04
C ARG A 108 1.22 0.97 13.84
N PHE A 109 0.70 1.83 12.95
CA PHE A 109 0.01 1.39 11.75
C PHE A 109 0.93 0.52 10.86
N GLY A 110 2.13 1.02 10.56
CA GLY A 110 3.12 0.30 9.75
C GLY A 110 3.50 -1.06 10.36
N HIS A 111 3.72 -1.13 11.67
CA HIS A 111 3.99 -2.40 12.35
C HIS A 111 2.81 -3.38 12.32
N ARG A 112 1.57 -2.90 12.41
CA ARG A 112 0.39 -3.77 12.29
C ARG A 112 0.30 -4.36 10.88
N ALA A 113 0.43 -3.52 9.85
CA ALA A 113 0.43 -3.97 8.45
C ALA A 113 1.55 -4.98 8.20
N PHE A 114 2.76 -4.69 8.70
CA PHE A 114 3.93 -5.55 8.58
C PHE A 114 3.74 -6.92 9.26
N LYS A 115 3.01 -6.97 10.38
CA LYS A 115 2.68 -8.23 11.04
C LYS A 115 1.54 -9.00 10.37
N LEU A 116 0.61 -8.29 9.72
CA LEU A 116 -0.58 -8.89 9.12
C LEU A 116 -0.31 -9.51 7.74
N TYR A 117 0.52 -8.88 6.92
CA TYR A 117 0.68 -9.31 5.53
C TYR A 117 1.17 -10.75 5.33
N PRO A 118 2.04 -11.36 6.18
CA PRO A 118 2.47 -12.74 5.98
C PRO A 118 1.30 -13.72 6.16
N SER A 119 0.37 -13.42 7.06
CA SER A 119 -0.84 -14.23 7.26
C SER A 119 -1.78 -14.11 6.06
N LEU A 120 -1.94 -12.92 5.49
CA LEU A 120 -2.72 -12.73 4.27
C LEU A 120 -2.10 -13.44 3.07
N LYS A 121 -0.77 -13.40 2.95
CA LYS A 121 -0.04 -14.13 1.91
C LYS A 121 -0.34 -15.63 1.99
N ARG A 122 -0.20 -16.24 3.17
CA ARG A 122 -0.51 -17.67 3.38
C ARG A 122 -1.96 -17.99 3.01
N ALA A 123 -2.92 -17.24 3.56
CA ALA A 123 -4.33 -17.46 3.28
C ALA A 123 -4.66 -17.35 1.78
N HIS A 124 -4.05 -16.38 1.08
CA HIS A 124 -4.25 -16.21 -0.36
C HIS A 124 -3.69 -17.39 -1.16
N GLN A 125 -2.48 -17.86 -0.80
CA GLN A 125 -1.85 -19.01 -1.44
C GLN A 125 -2.64 -20.31 -1.21
N ASP A 126 -3.16 -20.51 0.01
CA ASP A 126 -3.99 -21.67 0.35
C ASP A 126 -5.31 -21.67 -0.46
N MET A 127 -5.95 -20.50 -0.61
CA MET A 127 -7.15 -20.36 -1.44
C MET A 127 -6.86 -20.66 -2.91
N GLN A 128 -5.77 -20.14 -3.46
CA GLN A 128 -5.36 -20.40 -4.85
C GLN A 128 -5.09 -21.89 -5.09
N ALA A 129 -4.41 -22.57 -4.15
CA ALA A 129 -4.14 -24.00 -4.24
C ALA A 129 -5.45 -24.82 -4.21
N SER A 130 -6.40 -24.45 -3.35
CA SER A 130 -7.72 -25.09 -3.29
C SER A 130 -8.48 -24.92 -4.61
N THR A 131 -8.58 -23.69 -5.13
CA THR A 131 -9.23 -23.41 -6.41
C THR A 131 -8.59 -24.18 -7.56
N ALA A 132 -7.25 -24.23 -7.64
CA ALA A 132 -6.54 -24.97 -8.67
C ALA A 132 -6.85 -26.48 -8.63
N LYS A 133 -6.93 -27.07 -7.42
CA LYS A 133 -7.32 -28.47 -7.24
C LYS A 133 -8.75 -28.75 -7.73
N HIS A 134 -9.69 -27.86 -7.40
CA HIS A 134 -11.08 -28.00 -7.85
C HIS A 134 -11.22 -27.90 -9.37
N VAL A 135 -10.51 -26.96 -10.01
CA VAL A 135 -10.51 -26.83 -11.47
C VAL A 135 -9.90 -28.06 -12.14
N ALA A 136 -8.82 -28.62 -11.59
CA ALA A 136 -8.20 -29.82 -12.14
C ALA A 136 -9.10 -31.06 -12.07
N LEU A 137 -9.89 -31.20 -10.98
CA LEU A 137 -10.87 -32.29 -10.86
C LEU A 137 -12.03 -32.14 -11.85
N ALA A 138 -12.53 -30.92 -12.04
CA ALA A 138 -13.61 -30.66 -12.99
C ALA A 138 -13.21 -30.98 -14.45
N ILE A 139 -11.96 -30.74 -14.82
CA ILE A 139 -11.44 -31.07 -16.16
C ILE A 139 -11.28 -32.59 -16.32
N ALA A 140 -10.89 -33.30 -15.26
CA ALA A 140 -10.69 -34.76 -15.30
C ALA A 140 -12.00 -35.57 -15.33
N ASP A 141 -13.14 -34.98 -14.95
CA ASP A 141 -14.46 -35.60 -15.04
C ASP A 141 -15.15 -35.37 -16.41
N GLU A 142 -14.56 -34.55 -17.30
CA GLU A 142 -15.08 -34.26 -18.65
C GLU A 142 -14.42 -35.11 -19.76
N ASP A 143 -13.43 -35.96 -19.42
CA ASP A 143 -12.75 -36.92 -20.32
C ASP A 143 -13.18 -38.38 -20.05
#